data_AF-A0A1F8C3V8-F1
#
_entry.id   AF-A0A1F8C3V8-F1
#
_cell.length_a   1.000
_cell.length_b   1.000
_cell.length_c   1.000
_cell.angle_alpha   90.00
_cell.angle_beta   90.00
_cell.angle_gamma   90.00
#
_symmetry.space_group_name_H-M   'P 1'
#
loop_
_entity.id
_entity.type
_entity.pdbx_description
1 polymer ?
#
loop_
_entity_poly.entity_id
_entity_poly.type
_entity_poly.pdbx_seq_one_letter_code
_entity_poly.pdbx_strand_id
1 'polypeptide(L)'
;MLPKTILIRIIVVLLFLFTFPATATAQVVINEFQINPSSGQWMELYNKGNSEENISGWVIDDSASPSEKYTIPASTVLPAKNCMVFSSGNFNWNSASADSVILLNSSLSIVEEYPYTSAPPEGITIGRETDGDGSLIVLANSSKNTLNASGQPCFVPTPTPTSTPTPTATATPTSTPTPTPTPTPKATAKATPKPTVSSASDDQGDEDQEEMVLGLREELATPEPTPEEEEKERKKFPIIAGVFIVGGVGMIGGAAYLFFHDRKNFPEEIS
;
A
#
# COMPACT_ATOMS: atom_id res chain seq x y z
N MET A 1 -31.41 -4.48 -49.06
CA MET A 1 -30.11 -4.09 -48.45
C MET A 1 -30.35 -2.85 -47.63
N LEU A 2 -29.79 -2.76 -46.41
CA LEU A 2 -29.93 -1.56 -45.58
C LEU A 2 -29.16 -0.39 -46.23
N PRO A 3 -29.69 0.85 -46.27
CA PRO A 3 -28.97 1.99 -46.79
C PRO A 3 -27.63 2.19 -46.05
N LYS A 4 -26.55 2.43 -46.79
CA LYS A 4 -25.19 2.63 -46.22
C LYS A 4 -25.17 3.73 -45.14
N THR A 5 -26.01 4.75 -45.28
CA THR A 5 -26.15 5.84 -44.30
C THR A 5 -26.78 5.39 -42.98
N ILE A 6 -27.75 4.46 -43.02
CA ILE A 6 -28.35 3.88 -41.83
C ILE A 6 -27.35 2.93 -41.15
N LEU A 7 -26.60 2.16 -41.93
CA LEU A 7 -25.55 1.28 -41.40
C LEU A 7 -24.44 2.07 -40.69
N ILE A 8 -23.97 3.18 -41.27
CA ILE A 8 -22.97 4.05 -40.64
C ILE A 8 -23.50 4.66 -39.35
N ARG A 9 -24.76 5.12 -39.32
CA ARG A 9 -25.38 5.67 -38.11
C ARG A 9 -25.50 4.62 -37.00
N ILE A 10 -25.86 3.37 -37.34
CA ILE A 10 -25.91 2.26 -36.37
C ILE A 10 -24.51 1.94 -35.84
N ILE A 11 -23.50 1.91 -36.71
CA ILE A 11 -22.11 1.67 -36.29
C ILE A 11 -21.61 2.78 -35.38
N VAL A 12 -21.88 4.05 -35.69
CA VAL A 12 -21.48 5.20 -34.85
C VAL A 12 -22.20 5.17 -33.50
N VAL A 13 -23.50 4.86 -33.48
CA VAL A 13 -24.27 4.72 -32.23
C VAL A 13 -23.80 3.53 -31.40
N LEU A 14 -23.47 2.40 -32.02
CA LEU A 14 -22.89 1.25 -31.33
C LEU A 14 -21.47 1.54 -30.83
N LEU A 15 -20.63 2.24 -31.61
CA LEU A 15 -19.28 2.64 -31.18
C LEU A 15 -19.35 3.57 -29.96
N PHE A 16 -20.35 4.45 -29.91
CA PHE A 16 -20.59 5.36 -28.79
C PHE A 16 -21.25 4.68 -27.57
N LEU A 17 -22.06 3.64 -27.79
CA LEU A 17 -22.66 2.81 -26.73
C LEU A 17 -21.68 1.82 -26.08
N PHE A 18 -20.49 1.61 -26.67
CA PHE A 18 -19.48 0.70 -26.11
C PHE A 18 -18.30 1.42 -25.43
N THR A 19 -18.29 2.76 -25.39
CA THR A 19 -17.27 3.55 -24.67
C THR A 19 -17.81 4.10 -23.35
N PHE A 20 -18.39 3.25 -22.51
CA PHE A 20 -18.60 3.62 -21.12
C PHE A 20 -17.28 3.46 -20.37
N PRO A 21 -16.72 4.50 -19.74
CA PRO A 21 -15.55 4.34 -18.89
C PRO A 21 -15.94 3.39 -17.75
N ALA A 22 -15.33 2.21 -17.71
CA ALA A 22 -15.42 1.35 -16.55
C ALA A 22 -14.55 1.97 -15.44
N THR A 23 -15.18 2.41 -14.36
CA THR A 23 -14.45 2.78 -13.15
C THR A 23 -13.93 1.49 -12.52
N ALA A 24 -12.63 1.21 -12.67
CA ALA A 24 -11.97 0.15 -11.93
C ALA A 24 -11.64 0.66 -10.53
N THR A 25 -12.33 0.17 -9.50
CA THR A 25 -11.94 0.38 -8.11
C THR A 25 -10.96 -0.70 -7.69
N ALA A 26 -9.95 -0.37 -6.88
CA ALA A 26 -9.09 -1.37 -6.27
C ALA A 26 -9.91 -2.39 -5.46
N GLN A 27 -9.58 -3.67 -5.61
CA GLN A 27 -10.25 -4.76 -4.89
C GLN A 27 -9.87 -4.80 -3.41
N VAL A 28 -8.64 -4.43 -3.08
CA VAL A 28 -8.14 -4.31 -1.71
C VAL A 28 -7.90 -2.85 -1.42
N VAL A 29 -8.32 -2.41 -0.24
CA VAL A 29 -8.25 -1.01 0.21
C VAL A 29 -7.81 -0.94 1.66
N ILE A 30 -7.33 0.24 2.06
CA ILE A 30 -7.09 0.61 3.45
C ILE A 30 -8.45 0.70 4.15
N ASN A 31 -8.62 -0.04 5.25
CA ASN A 31 -9.87 -0.08 6.02
C ASN A 31 -9.79 0.77 7.28
N GLU A 32 -8.73 0.59 8.06
CA GLU A 32 -8.47 1.32 9.29
C GLU A 32 -6.97 1.28 9.60
N PHE A 33 -6.43 2.32 10.24
CA PHE A 33 -5.05 2.34 10.69
C PHE A 33 -4.86 3.28 11.88
N GLN A 34 -3.74 3.09 12.58
CA GLN A 34 -3.35 3.91 13.73
C GLN A 34 -1.92 4.40 13.55
N ILE A 35 -1.73 5.71 13.65
CA ILE A 35 -0.40 6.34 13.55
C ILE A 35 0.24 6.54 14.93
N ASN A 36 -0.56 6.75 15.98
CA ASN A 36 -0.09 7.11 17.33
C ASN A 36 -0.59 6.09 18.38
N PRO A 37 0.27 5.47 19.22
CA PRO A 37 1.70 5.76 19.39
C PRO A 37 2.56 5.12 18.30
N SER A 38 3.74 5.69 18.04
CA SER A 38 4.69 5.14 17.06
C SER A 38 5.10 3.69 17.35
N SER A 39 5.07 3.29 18.63
CA SER A 39 5.33 1.90 19.07
C SER A 39 4.18 0.93 18.83
N GLY A 40 3.00 1.44 18.44
CA GLY A 40 1.76 0.68 18.33
C GLY A 40 1.05 0.87 17.00
N GLN A 41 1.79 1.23 15.94
CA GLN A 41 1.24 1.45 14.60
C GLN A 41 0.72 0.16 13.98
N TRP A 42 -0.35 0.28 13.21
CA TRP A 42 -0.94 -0.85 12.48
C TRP A 42 -1.82 -0.38 11.33
N MET A 43 -2.05 -1.30 10.40
CA MET A 43 -2.92 -1.16 9.23
C MET A 43 -3.87 -2.34 9.17
N GLU A 44 -5.14 -2.10 8.88
CA GLU A 44 -6.11 -3.10 8.48
C GLU A 44 -6.46 -2.90 7.00
N LEU A 45 -6.33 -3.97 6.23
CA LEU A 45 -6.73 -4.01 4.83
C LEU A 45 -8.04 -4.77 4.70
N TYR A 46 -8.90 -4.34 3.78
CA TYR A 46 -10.15 -5.01 3.46
C TYR A 46 -10.24 -5.35 1.98
N ASN A 47 -10.63 -6.59 1.67
CA ASN A 47 -10.91 -7.04 0.31
C ASN A 47 -12.40 -6.86 0.01
N LYS A 48 -12.75 -5.82 -0.74
CA LYS A 48 -14.12 -5.55 -1.19
C LYS A 48 -14.55 -6.39 -2.39
N GLY A 49 -13.65 -7.22 -2.94
CA GLY A 49 -13.92 -8.15 -4.03
C GLY A 49 -14.82 -9.31 -3.62
N ASN A 50 -15.20 -10.09 -4.63
CA ASN A 50 -15.99 -11.33 -4.46
C ASN A 50 -15.11 -12.60 -4.53
N SER A 51 -13.79 -12.43 -4.67
CA SER A 51 -12.80 -13.50 -4.65
C SER A 51 -11.66 -13.12 -3.70
N GLU A 52 -10.90 -14.12 -3.25
CA GLU A 52 -9.67 -13.86 -2.51
C GLU A 52 -8.63 -13.13 -3.38
N GLU A 53 -7.75 -12.37 -2.74
CA GLU A 53 -6.65 -11.66 -3.38
C GLU A 53 -5.32 -12.09 -2.77
N ASN A 54 -4.33 -12.40 -3.60
CA ASN A 54 -2.97 -12.64 -3.12
C ASN A 54 -2.25 -11.30 -2.92
N ILE A 55 -2.09 -10.91 -1.66
CA ILE A 55 -1.42 -9.66 -1.27
C ILE A 55 0.04 -9.88 -0.85
N SER A 56 0.62 -11.04 -1.18
CA SER A 56 2.03 -11.33 -0.93
C SER A 56 2.92 -10.28 -1.62
N GLY A 57 3.86 -9.72 -0.88
CA GLY A 57 4.81 -8.75 -1.42
C GLY A 57 4.23 -7.35 -1.67
N TRP A 58 2.97 -7.10 -1.33
CA TRP A 58 2.44 -5.74 -1.22
C TRP A 58 3.18 -4.99 -0.10
N VAL A 59 3.15 -3.66 -0.15
CA VAL A 59 3.92 -2.81 0.75
C VAL A 59 3.02 -1.80 1.43
N ILE A 60 3.23 -1.62 2.73
CA ILE A 60 2.66 -0.55 3.57
C ILE A 60 3.80 0.43 3.87
N ASP A 61 3.55 1.71 3.63
CA ASP A 61 4.58 2.76 3.59
C ASP A 61 4.04 4.13 4.02
N ASP A 62 4.95 5.10 4.18
CA ASP A 62 4.64 6.54 4.16
C ASP A 62 5.17 7.27 2.92
N SER A 63 6.06 6.61 2.15
CA SER A 63 6.66 7.22 0.97
C SER A 63 6.73 6.26 -0.21
N ALA A 64 6.67 6.79 -1.43
CA ALA A 64 6.87 5.97 -2.62
C ALA A 64 8.35 5.53 -2.81
N SER A 65 9.28 5.99 -1.95
CA SER A 65 10.74 5.87 -2.07
C SER A 65 11.30 4.85 -1.06
N PRO A 66 12.44 4.14 -1.32
CA PRO A 66 12.85 2.97 -0.55
C PRO A 66 13.54 3.29 0.79
N SER A 67 12.81 3.85 1.75
CA SER A 67 13.20 3.86 3.16
C SER A 67 12.13 3.16 4.00
N GLU A 68 12.54 2.13 4.76
CA GLU A 68 11.79 1.59 5.91
C GLU A 68 10.39 1.03 5.65
N LYS A 69 10.19 0.46 4.45
CA LYS A 69 8.94 -0.15 3.99
C LYS A 69 8.56 -1.43 4.76
N TYR A 70 7.28 -1.63 5.06
CA TYR A 70 6.77 -2.93 5.50
C TYR A 70 6.26 -3.76 4.33
N THR A 71 6.92 -4.87 4.03
CA THR A 71 6.48 -5.82 3.00
C THR A 71 5.64 -6.93 3.60
N ILE A 72 4.43 -7.12 3.07
CA ILE A 72 3.51 -8.18 3.46
C ILE A 72 4.14 -9.56 3.15
N PRO A 73 4.19 -10.49 4.12
CA PRO A 73 4.85 -11.79 3.96
C PRO A 73 4.35 -12.59 2.76
N ALA A 74 5.21 -13.47 2.23
CA ALA A 74 4.83 -14.42 1.20
C ALA A 74 3.72 -15.37 1.67
N SER A 75 2.92 -15.86 0.72
CA SER A 75 1.76 -16.73 0.97
C SER A 75 0.63 -16.06 1.78
N THR A 76 0.53 -14.72 1.71
CA THR A 76 -0.56 -13.98 2.33
C THR A 76 -1.70 -13.82 1.33
N VAL A 77 -2.85 -14.42 1.64
CA VAL A 77 -4.07 -14.35 0.84
C VAL A 77 -5.17 -13.72 1.67
N LEU A 78 -5.77 -12.64 1.17
CA LEU A 78 -6.86 -11.91 1.81
C LEU A 78 -8.20 -12.39 1.25
N PRO A 79 -9.04 -13.10 2.05
CA PRO A 79 -10.31 -13.64 1.57
C PRO A 79 -11.28 -12.56 1.09
N ALA A 80 -12.21 -12.92 0.21
CA ALA A 80 -13.28 -12.03 -0.22
C ALA A 80 -14.09 -11.51 0.98
N LYS A 81 -14.47 -10.23 0.94
CA LYS A 81 -15.33 -9.58 1.94
C LYS A 81 -14.79 -9.69 3.37
N ASN A 82 -13.48 -9.69 3.53
CA ASN A 82 -12.82 -9.89 4.80
C ASN A 82 -11.65 -8.93 4.99
N CYS A 83 -11.24 -8.76 6.25
CA CYS A 83 -10.14 -7.90 6.68
C CYS A 83 -8.92 -8.69 7.17
N MET A 84 -7.76 -8.02 7.21
CA MET A 84 -6.53 -8.53 7.81
C MET A 84 -5.72 -7.37 8.39
N VAL A 85 -5.21 -7.57 9.61
CA VAL A 85 -4.46 -6.57 10.37
C VAL A 85 -2.97 -6.87 10.32
N PHE A 86 -2.18 -5.83 10.06
CA PHE A 86 -0.72 -5.82 10.09
C PHE A 86 -0.26 -4.89 11.21
N SER A 87 0.37 -5.44 12.24
CA SER A 87 0.84 -4.67 13.41
C SER A 87 2.27 -5.00 13.84
N SER A 88 2.94 -5.93 13.16
CA SER A 88 4.30 -6.36 13.49
C SER A 88 5.36 -5.66 12.62
N GLY A 89 4.96 -4.72 11.78
CA GLY A 89 5.83 -3.98 10.89
C GLY A 89 6.46 -2.77 11.57
N ASN A 90 7.65 -2.39 11.11
CA ASN A 90 8.18 -1.08 11.42
C ASN A 90 7.63 -0.09 10.38
N PHE A 91 6.47 0.50 10.66
CA PHE A 91 5.81 1.41 9.72
C PHE A 91 6.41 2.82 9.75
N ASN A 92 7.00 3.23 10.88
CA ASN A 92 7.64 4.53 11.09
C ASN A 92 6.83 5.77 10.70
N TRP A 93 5.51 5.65 10.58
CA TRP A 93 4.68 6.76 10.13
C TRP A 93 4.85 7.96 11.06
N ASN A 94 5.05 9.13 10.48
CA ASN A 94 5.28 10.35 11.24
C ASN A 94 4.03 10.77 11.99
N SER A 95 4.11 10.90 13.32
CA SER A 95 2.97 11.33 14.13
C SER A 95 2.88 12.85 14.34
N ALA A 96 3.97 13.59 14.06
CA ALA A 96 4.13 14.98 14.49
C ALA A 96 3.84 16.02 13.41
N SER A 97 3.98 15.69 12.13
CA SER A 97 3.76 16.62 11.02
C SER A 97 3.01 15.98 9.86
N ALA A 98 2.79 16.76 8.80
CA ALA A 98 2.11 16.31 7.60
C ALA A 98 2.89 15.18 6.92
N ASP A 99 2.16 14.16 6.47
CA ASP A 99 2.69 12.99 5.80
C ASP A 99 1.58 12.21 5.06
N SER A 100 1.89 11.04 4.53
CA SER A 100 0.93 10.11 3.93
C SER A 100 1.05 8.71 4.51
N VAL A 101 -0.04 7.95 4.44
CA VAL A 101 -0.02 6.48 4.53
C VAL A 101 -0.32 5.91 3.15
N ILE A 102 0.52 5.00 2.68
CA ILE A 102 0.48 4.48 1.31
C ILE A 102 0.40 2.95 1.32
N LEU A 103 -0.52 2.41 0.52
CA LEU A 103 -0.59 1.00 0.16
C LEU A 103 -0.12 0.81 -1.28
N LEU A 104 0.90 -0.02 -1.47
CA LEU A 104 1.48 -0.35 -2.77
C LEU A 104 1.25 -1.83 -3.08
N ASN A 105 0.98 -2.18 -4.33
CA ASN A 105 0.92 -3.57 -4.76
C ASN A 105 2.32 -4.19 -4.92
N SER A 106 2.39 -5.47 -5.29
CA SER A 106 3.66 -6.19 -5.52
C SER A 106 4.52 -5.63 -6.65
N SER A 107 3.95 -4.78 -7.52
CA SER A 107 4.66 -4.05 -8.59
C SER A 107 5.04 -2.63 -8.17
N LEU A 108 4.91 -2.29 -6.88
CA LEU A 108 5.15 -0.97 -6.31
C LEU A 108 4.30 0.15 -6.93
N SER A 109 3.12 -0.19 -7.45
CA SER A 109 2.13 0.80 -7.88
C SER A 109 1.22 1.15 -6.71
N ILE A 110 0.89 2.44 -6.56
CA ILE A 110 -0.03 2.92 -5.53
C ILE A 110 -1.41 2.30 -5.77
N VAL A 111 -1.89 1.60 -4.75
CA VAL A 111 -3.26 1.09 -4.65
C VAL A 111 -4.14 2.15 -4.00
N GLU A 112 -3.67 2.72 -2.89
CA GLU A 112 -4.36 3.75 -2.14
C GLU A 112 -3.35 4.60 -1.35
N GLU A 113 -3.65 5.88 -1.21
CA GLU A 113 -2.86 6.83 -0.42
C GLU A 113 -3.82 7.69 0.41
N TYR A 114 -3.45 7.94 1.67
CA TYR A 114 -4.15 8.84 2.56
C TYR A 114 -3.19 9.90 3.13
N PRO A 115 -3.28 11.16 2.67
CA PRO A 115 -2.50 12.24 3.25
C PRO A 115 -3.13 12.74 4.55
N TYR A 116 -2.30 13.15 5.50
CA TYR A 116 -2.69 13.77 6.76
C TYR A 116 -1.77 14.94 7.11
N THR A 117 -2.28 15.89 7.91
CA THR A 117 -1.49 17.07 8.35
C THR A 117 -0.79 16.86 9.69
N SER A 118 -1.32 15.95 10.50
CA SER A 118 -0.79 15.50 11.78
C SER A 118 -1.54 14.23 12.19
N ALA A 119 -0.91 13.35 12.96
CA ALA A 119 -1.62 12.17 13.46
C ALA A 119 -2.71 12.54 14.48
N PRO A 120 -3.81 11.78 14.57
CA PRO A 120 -4.72 11.85 15.69
C PRO A 120 -4.02 11.56 17.04
N PRO A 121 -4.64 11.96 18.17
CA PRO A 121 -4.15 11.57 19.49
C PRO A 121 -3.99 10.06 19.65
N GLU A 122 -3.21 9.66 20.65
CA GLU A 122 -2.94 8.25 20.94
C GLU A 122 -4.25 7.44 21.08
N GLY A 123 -4.31 6.30 20.40
CA GLY A 123 -5.47 5.40 20.43
C GLY A 123 -6.63 5.81 19.53
N ILE A 124 -6.55 6.97 18.87
CA ILE A 124 -7.51 7.37 17.84
C ILE A 124 -7.05 6.86 16.47
N THR A 125 -7.97 6.25 15.74
CA THR A 125 -7.71 5.61 14.45
C THR A 125 -8.35 6.39 13.31
N ILE A 126 -7.80 6.19 12.12
CA ILE A 126 -8.39 6.67 10.87
C ILE A 126 -8.88 5.45 10.12
N GLY A 127 -10.12 5.48 9.65
CA GLY A 127 -10.72 4.35 8.98
C GLY A 127 -12.03 4.69 8.29
N ARG A 128 -12.67 3.67 7.75
CA ARG A 128 -13.95 3.76 7.05
C ARG A 128 -15.09 3.45 8.02
N GLU A 129 -16.25 4.10 7.90
CA GLU A 129 -17.42 3.67 8.67
C GLU A 129 -18.01 2.35 8.14
N THR A 130 -17.86 2.10 6.83
CA THR A 130 -18.28 0.87 6.17
C THR A 130 -17.09 0.21 5.51
N ASP A 131 -16.92 -1.09 5.76
CA ASP A 131 -15.76 -1.84 5.27
C ASP A 131 -15.56 -1.70 3.76
N GLY A 132 -14.39 -1.19 3.39
CA GLY A 132 -13.97 -0.99 2.00
C GLY A 132 -14.79 0.00 1.16
N ASP A 133 -15.62 0.84 1.78
CA ASP A 133 -16.38 1.89 1.10
C ASP A 133 -16.27 3.25 1.81
N GLY A 134 -16.69 4.32 1.14
CA GLY A 134 -16.67 5.69 1.69
C GLY A 134 -15.30 6.38 1.67
N SER A 135 -15.12 7.36 2.55
CA SER A 135 -13.84 8.05 2.76
C SER A 135 -13.23 7.64 4.09
N LEU A 136 -11.90 7.67 4.18
CA LEU A 136 -11.18 7.53 5.45
C LEU A 136 -11.39 8.79 6.30
N ILE A 137 -11.84 8.58 7.53
CA ILE A 137 -12.12 9.63 8.52
C ILE A 137 -11.52 9.24 9.86
N VAL A 138 -11.38 10.21 10.77
CA VAL A 138 -11.08 9.92 12.17
C VAL A 138 -12.28 9.19 12.78
N LEU A 139 -12.06 7.95 13.25
CA LEU A 139 -13.12 7.13 13.82
C LEU A 139 -13.37 7.50 15.28
N ALA A 140 -14.65 7.47 15.67
CA ALA A 140 -15.04 7.65 17.08
C ALA A 140 -14.65 6.45 17.95
N ASN A 141 -14.65 5.24 17.36
CA ASN A 141 -14.23 4.01 18.02
C ASN A 141 -13.41 3.19 17.02
N SER A 142 -12.31 2.60 17.50
CA SER A 142 -11.54 1.67 16.68
C SER A 142 -12.29 0.34 16.50
N SER A 143 -12.19 -0.21 15.29
CA SER A 143 -12.72 -1.51 14.89
C SER A 143 -11.62 -2.56 14.68
N LYS A 144 -10.38 -2.28 15.10
CA LYS A 144 -9.21 -3.16 14.90
C LYS A 144 -9.53 -4.65 15.10
N ASN A 145 -9.23 -5.47 14.08
CA ASN A 145 -9.48 -6.91 14.01
C ASN A 145 -10.95 -7.30 13.83
N THR A 146 -11.84 -6.36 13.57
CA THR A 146 -13.26 -6.60 13.31
C THR A 146 -13.73 -5.77 12.13
N LEU A 147 -14.74 -6.26 11.43
CA LEU A 147 -15.41 -5.50 10.38
C LEU A 147 -16.14 -4.29 10.97
N ASN A 148 -15.90 -3.11 10.43
CA ASN A 148 -16.38 -1.82 10.92
C ASN A 148 -17.90 -1.77 10.99
N ALA A 149 -18.59 -2.40 10.03
CA ALA A 149 -20.06 -2.40 9.97
C ALA A 149 -20.74 -3.44 10.86
N SER A 150 -20.06 -4.54 11.22
CA SER A 150 -20.70 -5.69 11.87
C SER A 150 -20.09 -6.08 13.22
N GLY A 151 -18.88 -5.61 13.54
CA GLY A 151 -18.09 -6.06 14.69
C GLY A 151 -17.64 -7.52 14.60
N GLN A 152 -17.85 -8.19 13.46
CA GLN A 152 -17.42 -9.56 13.27
C GLN A 152 -15.89 -9.61 13.15
N PRO A 153 -15.19 -10.55 13.83
CA PRO A 153 -13.75 -10.68 13.71
C PRO A 153 -13.29 -10.89 12.26
N CYS A 154 -12.18 -10.26 11.90
CA CYS A 154 -11.44 -10.57 10.68
C CYS A 154 -11.10 -12.06 10.67
N PHE A 155 -11.42 -12.80 9.61
CA PHE A 155 -11.02 -14.20 9.57
C PHE A 155 -9.52 -14.28 9.33
N VAL A 156 -8.81 -14.82 10.31
CA VAL A 156 -7.42 -15.25 10.15
C VAL A 156 -7.45 -16.60 9.43
N PRO A 157 -6.92 -16.73 8.20
CA PRO A 157 -6.87 -18.02 7.56
C PRO A 157 -6.06 -18.97 8.43
N THR A 158 -6.68 -20.09 8.84
CA THR A 158 -5.97 -21.20 9.47
C THR A 158 -4.85 -21.62 8.51
N PRO A 159 -3.58 -21.74 8.93
CA PRO A 159 -2.52 -22.17 8.04
C PRO A 159 -2.92 -23.50 7.42
N THR A 160 -3.03 -23.53 6.09
CA THR A 160 -3.26 -24.79 5.37
C THR A 160 -2.12 -25.73 5.76
N PRO A 161 -2.41 -26.95 6.26
CA PRO A 161 -1.36 -27.86 6.68
C PRO A 161 -0.42 -28.10 5.49
N THR A 162 0.83 -27.66 5.63
CA THR A 162 1.87 -27.96 4.66
C THR A 162 1.98 -29.47 4.55
N SER A 163 1.81 -30.03 3.35
CA SER A 163 1.98 -31.47 3.14
C SER A 163 3.38 -31.87 3.62
N THR A 164 3.46 -32.67 4.68
CA THR A 164 4.71 -33.24 5.17
C THR A 164 5.44 -33.90 3.99
N PRO A 165 6.70 -33.53 3.70
CA PRO A 165 7.41 -34.13 2.58
C PRO A 165 7.46 -35.65 2.80
N THR A 166 6.96 -36.41 1.82
CA THR A 166 7.12 -37.86 1.77
C THR A 166 8.60 -38.17 1.90
N PRO A 167 9.05 -39.01 2.84
CA PRO A 167 10.47 -39.29 3.03
C PRO A 167 11.07 -39.79 1.71
N THR A 168 12.01 -39.02 1.17
CA THR A 168 12.80 -39.42 0.00
C THR A 168 13.56 -40.69 0.35
N ALA A 169 13.40 -41.75 -0.45
CA ALA A 169 14.12 -42.99 -0.24
C ALA A 169 15.63 -42.74 -0.15
N THR A 170 16.24 -43.09 0.98
CA THR A 170 17.67 -42.99 1.23
C THR A 170 18.41 -43.74 0.13
N ALA A 171 19.24 -43.05 -0.64
CA ALA A 171 20.05 -43.67 -1.68
C ALA A 171 20.98 -44.74 -1.07
N THR A 172 20.92 -45.95 -1.61
CA THR A 172 21.85 -47.04 -1.29
C THR A 172 23.28 -46.60 -1.58
N PRO A 173 24.23 -46.73 -0.63
CA PRO A 173 25.60 -46.26 -0.84
C PRO A 173 26.24 -46.98 -2.04
N THR A 174 26.70 -46.20 -3.01
CA THR A 174 27.49 -46.71 -4.15
C THR A 174 28.95 -46.81 -3.73
N SER A 175 29.59 -47.94 -4.02
CA SER A 175 30.96 -48.26 -3.62
C SER A 175 31.98 -47.21 -4.08
N THR A 176 32.79 -46.73 -3.15
CA THR A 176 33.89 -45.77 -3.35
C THR A 176 34.91 -46.27 -4.38
N PRO A 177 35.27 -45.50 -5.42
CA PRO A 177 36.34 -45.88 -6.33
C PRO A 177 37.72 -45.74 -5.67
N THR A 178 38.56 -46.76 -5.89
CA THR A 178 39.95 -46.88 -5.41
C THR A 178 40.85 -45.75 -5.95
N PRO A 179 41.65 -45.07 -5.10
CA PRO A 179 42.51 -43.97 -5.55
C PRO A 179 43.65 -44.48 -6.46
N THR A 180 43.86 -43.78 -7.57
CA THR A 180 45.00 -43.96 -8.50
C THR A 180 46.27 -43.33 -7.90
N PRO A 181 47.45 -43.99 -7.95
CA PRO A 181 48.66 -43.47 -7.33
C PRO A 181 49.18 -42.19 -8.01
N THR A 182 49.46 -41.18 -7.20
CA THR A 182 50.02 -39.88 -7.59
C THR A 182 51.52 -39.98 -7.86
N PRO A 183 52.06 -39.41 -8.96
CA PRO A 183 53.50 -39.39 -9.23
C PRO A 183 54.26 -38.37 -8.37
N THR A 184 55.43 -38.81 -7.91
CA THR A 184 56.40 -38.13 -7.03
C THR A 184 57.02 -36.86 -7.65
N PRO A 185 56.93 -35.69 -7.00
CA PRO A 185 57.74 -34.52 -7.36
C PRO A 185 59.14 -34.53 -6.73
N LYS A 186 60.15 -34.20 -7.56
CA LYS A 186 61.58 -34.05 -7.25
C LYS A 186 61.88 -32.67 -6.66
N ALA A 187 62.76 -32.64 -5.65
CA ALA A 187 63.12 -31.51 -4.79
C ALA A 187 63.68 -30.26 -5.52
N THR A 188 63.46 -29.07 -4.94
CA THR A 188 64.36 -27.87 -5.00
C THR A 188 64.05 -26.92 -3.83
N ALA A 189 65.00 -26.03 -3.50
CA ALA A 189 65.42 -25.63 -2.16
C ALA A 189 64.93 -24.26 -1.61
N LYS A 190 64.90 -24.18 -0.27
CA LYS A 190 65.43 -23.15 0.68
C LYS A 190 65.14 -21.64 0.51
N ALA A 191 64.52 -21.04 1.55
CA ALA A 191 65.02 -19.91 2.40
C ALA A 191 63.92 -19.43 3.39
N THR A 192 64.06 -19.57 4.73
CA THR A 192 64.49 -18.60 5.81
C THR A 192 63.43 -17.53 6.24
N PRO A 193 63.46 -16.91 7.47
CA PRO A 193 62.41 -17.13 8.49
C PRO A 193 61.82 -15.88 9.23
N LYS A 194 60.80 -16.13 10.07
CA LYS A 194 60.37 -15.43 11.34
C LYS A 194 59.69 -14.02 11.23
N PRO A 195 58.92 -13.54 12.26
CA PRO A 195 58.40 -14.18 13.48
C PRO A 195 56.88 -13.99 13.76
N THR A 196 56.32 -14.83 14.64
CA THR A 196 55.04 -14.61 15.33
C THR A 196 55.30 -14.63 16.83
N VAL A 197 54.86 -13.59 17.54
CA VAL A 197 54.90 -13.48 19.00
C VAL A 197 53.50 -13.79 19.53
N SER A 198 53.49 -14.65 20.55
CA SER A 198 52.37 -15.04 21.39
C SER A 198 52.53 -14.34 22.73
N SER A 199 51.45 -13.78 23.28
CA SER A 199 51.20 -13.57 24.73
C SER A 199 49.69 -13.35 24.87
N ALA A 200 48.92 -14.26 25.46
CA ALA A 200 48.81 -14.55 26.90
C ALA A 200 48.10 -13.41 27.65
N SER A 201 46.87 -13.75 28.03
CA SER A 201 46.00 -13.12 29.02
C SER A 201 46.64 -13.15 30.41
N ASP A 202 46.48 -12.08 31.17
CA ASP A 202 46.40 -12.13 32.63
C ASP A 202 45.36 -11.11 33.11
N ASP A 203 44.62 -11.59 34.10
CA ASP A 203 43.47 -11.06 34.82
C ASP A 203 43.94 -10.42 36.13
N GLN A 204 43.42 -9.25 36.51
CA GLN A 204 43.38 -8.80 37.92
C GLN A 204 42.51 -7.53 38.09
N GLY A 205 41.43 -7.66 38.88
CA GLY A 205 41.28 -6.94 40.18
C GLY A 205 40.77 -5.49 40.24
N ASP A 206 39.65 -5.36 40.96
CA ASP A 206 39.28 -4.34 41.99
C ASP A 206 38.81 -2.94 41.52
N GLU A 207 37.52 -2.63 41.71
CA GLU A 207 36.86 -1.93 42.85
C GLU A 207 37.09 -0.41 42.84
N ASP A 208 36.01 0.37 42.65
CA ASP A 208 35.53 1.35 43.65
C ASP A 208 34.39 2.22 43.11
N GLN A 209 33.49 2.53 44.04
CA GLN A 209 32.28 3.34 43.91
C GLN A 209 32.63 4.84 43.93
N GLU A 210 31.80 5.69 43.31
CA GLU A 210 31.16 6.82 44.00
C GLU A 210 30.16 7.56 43.11
N GLU A 211 29.12 8.08 43.77
CA GLU A 211 27.96 8.81 43.26
C GLU A 211 28.31 10.16 42.61
N MET A 212 27.45 10.64 41.71
CA MET A 212 26.91 11.99 41.88
C MET A 212 25.46 12.08 41.39
N VAL A 213 24.69 12.76 42.24
CA VAL A 213 23.23 12.90 42.28
C VAL A 213 22.87 14.35 41.90
N LEU A 214 21.71 14.49 41.24
CA LEU A 214 20.83 15.68 41.15
C LEU A 214 21.30 16.99 40.48
N GLY A 215 20.52 17.39 39.47
CA GLY A 215 19.84 18.68 39.49
C GLY A 215 20.17 19.64 38.34
N LEU A 216 19.20 19.90 37.46
CA LEU A 216 18.49 21.19 37.42
C LEU A 216 17.30 21.13 36.46
N ARG A 217 16.13 21.51 36.98
CA ARG A 217 14.89 21.80 36.26
C ARG A 217 14.90 23.31 35.97
N GLU A 218 14.82 23.67 34.70
CA GLU A 218 14.62 25.05 34.21
C GLU A 218 13.44 24.97 33.23
N GLU A 219 12.23 25.21 33.72
CA GLU A 219 11.51 26.50 33.70
C GLU A 219 10.63 26.59 32.45
N LEU A 220 9.32 26.66 32.74
CA LEU A 220 8.21 26.51 31.82
C LEU A 220 7.88 27.88 31.22
N ALA A 221 8.33 28.17 30.00
CA ALA A 221 7.85 29.33 29.25
C ALA A 221 6.71 28.90 28.31
N THR A 222 5.48 29.20 28.71
CA THR A 222 4.29 29.14 27.86
C THR A 222 4.30 30.28 26.84
N PRO A 223 4.21 30.02 25.52
CA PRO A 223 3.92 31.08 24.56
C PRO A 223 2.43 31.47 24.63
N GLU A 224 2.19 32.77 24.68
CA GLU A 224 0.88 33.43 24.59
C GLU A 224 0.30 33.27 23.17
N PRO A 225 -1.00 32.96 22.99
CA PRO A 225 -1.57 32.78 21.66
C PRO A 225 -1.87 34.12 20.98
N THR A 226 -1.26 34.31 19.81
CA THR A 226 -1.57 35.39 18.84
C THR A 226 -2.95 35.13 18.21
N PRO A 227 -3.81 36.15 17.98
CA PRO A 227 -5.14 35.96 17.39
C PRO A 227 -5.06 35.56 15.90
N GLU A 228 -5.83 34.56 15.53
CA GLU A 228 -5.97 34.01 14.18
C GLU A 228 -6.98 34.85 13.37
N GLU A 229 -6.57 35.41 12.21
CA GLU A 229 -7.48 36.05 11.26
C GLU A 229 -8.20 34.99 10.40
N GLU A 230 -9.54 34.99 10.41
CA GLU A 230 -10.36 34.15 9.54
C GLU A 230 -10.23 34.58 8.06
N GLU A 231 -9.50 33.80 7.25
CA GLU A 231 -9.54 33.94 5.79
C GLU A 231 -10.76 33.22 5.22
N LYS A 232 -11.71 34.00 4.71
CA LYS A 232 -12.95 33.54 4.09
C LYS A 232 -12.67 32.78 2.79
N GLU A 233 -12.77 31.45 2.85
CA GLU A 233 -12.51 30.54 1.73
C GLU A 233 -13.40 30.85 0.50
N ARG A 234 -12.79 31.32 -0.59
CA ARG A 234 -13.45 31.42 -1.91
C ARG A 234 -13.49 30.02 -2.52
N LYS A 235 -14.67 29.38 -2.53
CA LYS A 235 -14.90 28.11 -3.24
C LYS A 235 -14.50 28.25 -4.72
N LYS A 236 -13.32 27.73 -5.07
CA LYS A 236 -12.85 27.59 -6.45
C LYS A 236 -13.54 26.37 -7.04
N PHE A 237 -14.50 26.60 -7.92
CA PHE A 237 -15.06 25.51 -8.73
C PHE A 237 -13.94 24.85 -9.56
N PRO A 238 -13.86 23.51 -9.59
CA PRO A 238 -12.81 22.82 -10.36
C PRO A 238 -12.99 23.15 -11.83
N ILE A 239 -11.95 23.70 -12.47
CA ILE A 239 -11.94 24.16 -13.87
C ILE A 239 -12.43 23.05 -14.81
N ILE A 240 -12.14 21.79 -14.47
CA ILE A 240 -12.54 20.60 -15.21
C ILE A 240 -14.08 20.46 -15.29
N ALA A 241 -14.81 20.78 -14.22
CA ALA A 241 -16.29 20.71 -14.24
C ALA A 241 -16.90 21.75 -15.21
N GLY A 242 -16.28 22.93 -15.33
CA GLY A 242 -16.70 23.95 -16.30
C GLY A 242 -16.53 23.50 -17.75
N VAL A 243 -15.44 22.76 -18.05
CA VAL A 243 -15.17 22.23 -19.39
C VAL A 243 -16.23 21.20 -19.80
N PHE A 244 -16.65 20.31 -18.90
CA PHE A 244 -17.68 19.31 -19.20
C PHE A 244 -19.08 19.91 -19.43
N ILE A 245 -19.45 20.95 -18.67
CA ILE A 245 -20.75 21.62 -18.85
C ILE A 245 -20.82 22.32 -20.21
N VAL A 246 -19.77 23.07 -20.57
CA VAL A 246 -19.71 23.78 -21.86
C VAL A 246 -19.65 22.81 -23.04
N GLY A 247 -18.87 21.74 -22.92
CA GLY A 247 -18.78 20.70 -23.95
C GLY A 247 -20.11 19.96 -24.17
N GLY A 248 -20.82 19.62 -23.09
CA GLY A 248 -22.10 18.92 -23.15
C GLY A 248 -23.20 19.76 -23.83
N VAL A 249 -23.33 21.03 -23.47
CA VAL A 249 -24.31 21.95 -24.08
C VAL A 249 -24.00 22.16 -25.57
N GLY A 250 -22.73 22.27 -25.94
CA GLY A 250 -22.30 22.40 -27.34
C GLY A 250 -22.67 21.19 -28.19
N MET A 251 -22.51 19.96 -27.68
CA MET A 251 -22.88 18.74 -28.40
C MET A 251 -24.39 18.63 -28.63
N ILE A 252 -25.20 18.93 -27.62
CA ILE A 252 -26.67 18.90 -27.73
C ILE A 252 -27.15 19.95 -28.74
N GLY A 253 -26.61 21.17 -28.66
CA GLY A 253 -26.91 22.25 -29.61
C GLY A 253 -26.51 21.90 -31.04
N GLY A 254 -25.33 21.31 -31.24
CA GLY A 254 -24.85 20.88 -32.56
C GLY A 254 -25.72 19.78 -33.17
N ALA A 255 -26.12 18.78 -32.39
CA ALA A 255 -27.01 17.71 -32.84
C ALA A 255 -28.40 18.23 -33.22
N ALA A 256 -28.96 19.13 -32.41
CA ALA A 256 -30.24 19.78 -32.72
C ALA A 256 -30.15 20.63 -34.00
N TYR A 257 -29.08 21.40 -34.16
CA TYR A 257 -28.86 22.23 -35.35
C TYR A 257 -28.84 21.38 -36.63
N LEU A 258 -28.08 20.29 -36.65
CA LEU A 258 -28.00 19.39 -37.80
C LEU A 258 -29.36 18.74 -38.11
N PHE A 259 -30.08 18.31 -37.08
CA PHE A 259 -31.41 17.73 -37.23
C PHE A 259 -32.41 18.69 -37.88
N PHE A 260 -32.40 19.97 -37.48
CA PHE A 260 -33.30 20.97 -38.05
C PHE A 260 -32.81 21.56 -39.38
N HIS A 261 -31.49 21.61 -39.60
CA HIS A 261 -30.90 22.07 -40.86
C HIS A 261 -31.20 21.09 -42.01
N ASP A 262 -31.03 19.79 -41.78
CA ASP A 262 -31.33 18.77 -42.78
C ASP A 262 -32.83 18.78 -43.16
N ARG A 263 -33.73 19.03 -42.20
CA ARG A 263 -35.18 19.05 -42.43
C ARG A 263 -35.65 20.21 -43.32
N LYS A 264 -34.89 21.31 -43.41
CA LYS A 264 -35.23 22.45 -44.28
C LYS A 264 -34.78 22.27 -45.73
N ASN A 265 -33.87 21.34 -46.00
CA ASN A 265 -33.27 21.14 -47.33
C ASN A 265 -33.93 20.00 -48.14
N PHE A 266 -34.97 19.35 -47.61
CA PHE A 266 -35.82 18.43 -48.38
C PHE A 266 -37.16 19.13 -48.70
N PRO A 267 -37.37 19.65 -49.92
CA PRO A 267 -38.71 20.03 -50.33
C PRO A 267 -39.60 18.78 -50.30
N GLU A 268 -40.77 18.90 -49.67
CA GLU A 268 -41.79 17.84 -49.71
C GLU A 268 -42.20 17.62 -51.18
N GLU A 269 -41.67 16.57 -51.79
CA GLU A 269 -42.20 16.04 -53.03
C GLU A 269 -43.44 15.21 -52.67
N ILE A 270 -44.60 15.87 -52.65
CA ILE A 270 -45.91 15.21 -52.59
C ILE A 270 -46.72 15.62 -53.80
N SER A 271 -47.14 14.60 -54.57
CA SER A 271 -48.08 14.56 -55.70
C SER A 271 -47.53 15.01 -57.06
#